data_AF-L0L1B6-F1
#
_entry.id   AF-L0L1B6-F1
#
_cell.length_a   1.000
_cell.length_b   1.000
_cell.length_c   1.000
_cell.angle_alpha   90.00
_cell.angle_beta   90.00
_cell.angle_gamma   90.00
#
_symmetry.space_group_name_H-M   'P 1'
#
loop_
_entity.id
_entity.type
_entity.pdbx_description
1 polymer ?
#
loop_
_entity_poly.entity_id
_entity_poly.type
_entity_poly.pdbx_seq_one_letter_code
_entity_poly.pdbx_strand_id
1 'polypeptide(L)'
;MFDSHVHIIDPRYPLVENQGYLPQPYTIGDYRRRMAHFDVDGGAVVSASFQGSDSTFMIAALAELGPNWVGVINLPPEVTDEQILALDRAGVRAIRFNLKRAAVDIVTLTMQALRAYELARWHVELYIDGSMLGSLEPVISKLPALSIDHMGMSDECLPYLLNLVDRGARVKASGFGRVSMDLESAMRRVHAVNPGALMFGSDLPGNRAGRLFRDSDVEIIGRAVGADMYRVLEDNARACYRLPVKIRSAEEQPPTLPIPRVEPPTLRLHRSELPPSGRTRPLRRIE
;
A
#
# COMPACT_ATOMS: atom_id res chain seq x y z
N MET A 1 -0.03 3.70 -12.39
CA MET A 1 0.04 3.54 -10.94
C MET A 1 -0.86 2.37 -10.59
N PHE A 2 -0.36 1.45 -9.77
CA PHE A 2 -1.13 0.34 -9.24
C PHE A 2 -1.58 0.64 -7.80
N ASP A 3 -2.87 0.80 -7.58
CA ASP A 3 -3.42 0.98 -6.23
C ASP A 3 -3.67 -0.36 -5.55
N SER A 4 -2.72 -0.84 -4.74
CA SER A 4 -2.82 -2.17 -4.12
C SER A 4 -3.79 -2.27 -2.94
N HIS A 5 -4.51 -1.21 -2.57
CA HIS A 5 -5.48 -1.30 -1.48
C HIS A 5 -6.62 -0.30 -1.66
N VAL A 6 -7.75 -0.76 -2.19
CA VAL A 6 -8.99 0.03 -2.22
C VAL A 6 -10.18 -0.84 -1.85
N HIS A 7 -11.16 -0.25 -1.17
CA HIS A 7 -12.45 -0.87 -0.90
C HIS A 7 -13.52 -0.26 -1.80
N ILE A 8 -14.25 -1.09 -2.54
CA ILE A 8 -15.45 -0.67 -3.27
C ILE A 8 -16.67 -1.10 -2.46
N ILE A 9 -17.48 -0.12 -2.07
CA ILE A 9 -18.72 -0.29 -1.30
C ILE A 9 -19.89 0.00 -2.23
N ASP A 10 -20.29 -1.01 -2.98
CA ASP A 10 -21.38 -0.91 -3.96
C ASP A 10 -22.73 -1.16 -3.28
N PRO A 11 -23.68 -0.19 -3.32
CA PRO A 11 -24.96 -0.31 -2.64
C PRO A 11 -25.88 -1.40 -3.21
N ARG A 12 -25.55 -2.00 -4.36
CA ARG A 12 -26.27 -3.15 -4.92
C ARG A 12 -26.07 -4.43 -4.12
N TYR A 13 -25.02 -4.49 -3.29
CA TYR A 13 -24.66 -5.67 -2.51
C TYR A 13 -24.87 -5.41 -1.02
N PRO A 14 -25.43 -6.39 -0.28
CA PRO A 14 -25.72 -6.22 1.14
C PRO A 14 -24.43 -6.08 1.95
N LEU A 15 -24.53 -5.30 3.03
CA LEU A 15 -23.46 -5.15 4.00
C LEU A 15 -23.93 -5.66 5.37
N VAL A 16 -22.99 -6.25 6.10
CA VAL A 16 -23.16 -6.67 7.48
C VAL A 16 -22.51 -5.62 8.37
N GLU A 17 -23.30 -5.09 9.31
CA GLU A 17 -22.77 -4.20 10.34
C GLU A 17 -21.70 -4.93 11.16
N ASN A 18 -20.59 -4.25 11.41
CA ASN A 18 -19.49 -4.81 12.18
C ASN A 18 -19.12 -3.81 13.28
N GLN A 19 -19.21 -4.21 14.55
CA GLN A 19 -18.89 -3.35 15.70
C GLN A 19 -19.60 -1.98 15.66
N GLY A 20 -20.90 -1.96 15.36
CA GLY A 20 -21.69 -0.71 15.39
C GLY A 20 -21.44 0.26 14.23
N TYR A 21 -20.85 -0.21 13.12
CA TYR A 21 -20.50 0.64 12.00
C TYR A 21 -20.82 -0.01 10.67
N LEU A 22 -21.49 0.76 9.81
CA LEU A 22 -21.79 0.46 8.42
C LEU A 22 -21.22 1.59 7.55
N PRO A 23 -20.38 1.30 6.54
CA PRO A 23 -19.77 2.33 5.71
C PRO A 23 -20.82 2.97 4.79
N GLN A 24 -20.57 4.22 4.40
CA GLN A 24 -21.31 4.85 3.30
C GLN A 24 -20.90 4.21 1.97
N PRO A 25 -21.79 4.25 0.95
CA PRO A 25 -21.44 3.80 -0.40
C PRO A 25 -20.18 4.48 -0.94
N TYR A 26 -19.38 3.73 -1.67
CA TYR A 26 -18.19 4.19 -2.37
C TYR A 26 -17.99 3.34 -3.62
N THR A 27 -18.47 3.85 -4.73
CA THR A 27 -18.54 3.12 -6.01
C THR A 27 -17.23 3.21 -6.79
N ILE A 28 -17.10 2.40 -7.85
CA ILE A 28 -16.02 2.54 -8.82
C ILE A 28 -16.02 3.95 -9.46
N GLY A 29 -17.20 4.53 -9.68
CA GLY A 29 -17.33 5.90 -10.16
C GLY A 29 -16.78 6.94 -9.18
N ASP A 30 -17.01 6.76 -7.88
CA ASP A 30 -16.43 7.61 -6.84
C ASP A 30 -14.91 7.49 -6.80
N TYR A 31 -14.39 6.26 -6.90
CA TYR A 31 -12.97 6.00 -6.97
C TYR A 31 -12.31 6.66 -8.18
N ARG A 32 -12.85 6.43 -9.38
CA ARG A 32 -12.34 7.03 -10.63
C ARG A 32 -12.33 8.55 -10.55
N ARG A 33 -13.37 9.17 -9.98
CA ARG A 33 -13.39 10.63 -9.75
C ARG A 33 -12.32 11.08 -8.76
N ARG A 34 -12.17 10.38 -7.63
CA ARG A 34 -11.18 10.73 -6.59
C ARG A 34 -9.75 10.63 -7.11
N MET A 35 -9.47 9.65 -7.97
CA MET A 35 -8.13 9.35 -8.47
C MET A 35 -7.87 9.90 -9.89
N ALA A 36 -8.75 10.72 -10.44
CA ALA A 36 -8.69 11.17 -11.84
C ALA A 36 -7.40 11.91 -12.25
N HIS A 37 -6.68 12.50 -11.30
CA HIS A 37 -5.41 13.19 -11.57
C HIS A 37 -4.18 12.27 -11.45
N PHE A 38 -4.37 11.02 -11.03
CA PHE A 38 -3.37 9.98 -11.07
C PHE A 38 -3.60 9.08 -12.29
N ASP A 39 -2.52 8.64 -12.93
CA ASP A 39 -2.57 7.62 -13.99
C ASP A 39 -2.73 6.22 -13.36
N VAL A 40 -3.90 5.94 -12.77
CA VAL A 40 -4.21 4.61 -12.20
C VAL A 40 -4.68 3.69 -13.31
N ASP A 41 -3.94 2.62 -13.57
CA ASP A 41 -4.19 1.66 -14.64
C ASP A 41 -4.35 0.22 -14.15
N GLY A 42 -4.33 0.02 -12.82
CA GLY A 42 -4.58 -1.25 -12.16
C GLY A 42 -4.70 -1.08 -10.64
N GLY A 43 -5.09 -2.14 -9.97
CA GLY A 43 -5.20 -2.12 -8.51
C GLY A 43 -5.75 -3.39 -7.91
N ALA A 44 -5.86 -3.41 -6.60
CA ALA A 44 -6.43 -4.51 -5.84
C ALA A 44 -7.66 -4.04 -5.06
N VAL A 45 -8.83 -4.57 -5.43
CA VAL A 45 -10.06 -4.42 -4.65
C VAL A 45 -9.98 -5.38 -3.48
N VAL A 46 -10.00 -4.83 -2.27
CA VAL A 46 -9.87 -5.58 -1.03
C VAL A 46 -11.24 -5.68 -0.38
N SER A 47 -11.68 -6.89 -0.02
CA SER A 47 -12.93 -7.08 0.71
C SER A 47 -12.84 -6.39 2.08
N ALA A 48 -13.80 -5.52 2.35
CA ALA A 48 -13.97 -4.91 3.66
C ALA A 48 -14.66 -5.88 4.62
N SER A 49 -14.47 -5.67 5.93
CA SER A 49 -15.07 -6.52 6.96
C SER A 49 -16.61 -6.49 7.00
N PHE A 50 -17.24 -5.55 6.29
CA PHE A 50 -18.69 -5.40 6.18
C PHE A 50 -19.28 -6.22 5.03
N GLN A 51 -18.45 -6.72 4.11
CA GLN A 51 -18.89 -7.57 3.00
C GLN A 51 -18.91 -9.05 3.38
N GLY A 52 -18.45 -9.39 4.60
CA GLY A 52 -18.44 -10.74 5.12
C GLY A 52 -17.67 -11.69 4.20
N SER A 53 -18.35 -12.76 3.77
CA SER A 53 -17.88 -13.78 2.84
C SER A 53 -18.55 -13.67 1.46
N ASP A 54 -19.32 -12.62 1.20
CA ASP A 54 -19.96 -12.43 -0.11
C ASP A 54 -18.88 -12.13 -1.15
N SER A 55 -18.77 -13.00 -2.17
CA SER A 55 -17.84 -12.83 -3.28
C SER A 55 -18.48 -12.24 -4.53
N THR A 56 -19.81 -12.06 -4.54
CA THR A 56 -20.54 -11.58 -5.72
C THR A 56 -20.21 -10.13 -6.05
N PHE A 57 -20.06 -9.26 -5.05
CA PHE A 57 -19.61 -7.88 -5.25
C PHE A 57 -18.20 -7.85 -5.85
N MET A 58 -17.32 -8.75 -5.42
CA MET A 58 -15.92 -8.81 -5.86
C MET A 58 -15.86 -9.15 -7.34
N ILE A 59 -16.58 -10.20 -7.75
CA ILE A 59 -16.63 -10.62 -9.16
C ILE A 59 -17.18 -9.50 -10.04
N ALA A 60 -18.25 -8.83 -9.61
CA ALA A 60 -18.84 -7.73 -10.36
C ALA A 60 -17.90 -6.52 -10.46
N ALA A 61 -17.22 -6.15 -9.36
CA ALA A 61 -16.27 -5.06 -9.35
C ALA A 61 -15.09 -5.32 -10.30
N LEU A 62 -14.53 -6.53 -10.29
CA LEU A 62 -13.41 -6.89 -11.19
C LEU A 62 -13.84 -6.92 -12.66
N ALA A 63 -15.05 -7.41 -12.96
CA ALA A 63 -15.59 -7.36 -14.31
C ALA A 63 -15.75 -5.93 -14.84
N GLU A 64 -16.13 -4.97 -13.99
CA GLU A 64 -16.29 -3.56 -14.36
C GLU A 64 -14.96 -2.78 -14.44
N LEU A 65 -13.99 -3.14 -13.58
CA LEU A 65 -12.69 -2.47 -13.51
C LEU A 65 -11.73 -2.93 -14.61
N GLY A 66 -11.82 -4.19 -15.04
CA GLY A 66 -11.03 -4.75 -16.14
C GLY A 66 -9.79 -5.54 -15.70
N PRO A 67 -8.98 -6.02 -16.68
CA PRO A 67 -8.01 -7.10 -16.47
C PRO A 67 -6.78 -6.73 -15.64
N ASN A 68 -6.52 -5.44 -15.43
CA ASN A 68 -5.43 -4.97 -14.58
C ASN A 68 -5.83 -4.85 -13.10
N TRP A 69 -7.07 -5.20 -12.77
CA TRP A 69 -7.59 -5.18 -11.41
C TRP A 69 -7.74 -6.60 -10.87
N VAL A 70 -7.39 -6.77 -9.59
CA VAL A 70 -7.44 -8.06 -8.91
C VAL A 70 -8.22 -7.97 -7.62
N GLY A 71 -8.72 -9.11 -7.16
CA GLY A 71 -9.44 -9.20 -5.89
C GLY A 71 -8.57 -9.74 -4.76
N VAL A 72 -8.82 -9.23 -3.56
CA VAL A 72 -8.34 -9.79 -2.29
C VAL A 72 -9.56 -10.02 -1.40
N ILE A 73 -9.82 -11.27 -1.02
CA ILE A 73 -11.10 -11.66 -0.42
C ILE A 73 -10.93 -12.38 0.92
N ASN A 74 -11.88 -12.20 1.83
CA ASN A 74 -12.05 -13.03 3.01
C ASN A 74 -12.98 -14.21 2.69
N LEU A 75 -12.56 -15.44 3.03
CA LEU A 75 -13.33 -16.65 2.74
C LEU A 75 -13.73 -17.39 4.01
N PRO A 76 -14.91 -18.02 4.03
CA PRO A 76 -15.30 -18.89 5.13
C PRO A 76 -14.44 -20.17 5.13
N PRO A 77 -14.23 -20.83 6.29
CA PRO A 77 -13.49 -22.09 6.39
C PRO A 77 -14.03 -23.19 5.47
N GLU A 78 -15.34 -23.19 5.21
CA GLU A 78 -16.06 -24.20 4.44
C GLU A 78 -15.99 -23.97 2.92
N VAL A 79 -15.27 -22.94 2.46
CA VAL A 79 -15.10 -22.70 1.02
C VAL A 79 -14.51 -23.93 0.32
N THR A 80 -15.04 -24.28 -0.85
CA THR A 80 -14.61 -25.44 -1.66
C THR A 80 -13.43 -25.09 -2.57
N ASP A 81 -12.73 -26.11 -3.08
CA ASP A 81 -11.60 -25.91 -4.01
C ASP A 81 -12.12 -25.28 -5.31
N GLU A 82 -13.29 -25.73 -5.77
CA GLU A 82 -13.97 -25.25 -6.95
C GLU A 82 -14.31 -23.76 -6.83
N GLN A 83 -14.74 -23.31 -5.64
CA GLN A 83 -15.01 -21.90 -5.37
C GLN A 83 -13.71 -21.07 -5.40
N ILE A 84 -12.62 -21.54 -4.80
CA ILE A 84 -11.31 -20.86 -4.85
C ILE A 84 -10.85 -20.71 -6.31
N LEU A 85 -10.91 -21.80 -7.08
CA LEU A 85 -10.52 -21.79 -8.50
C LEU A 85 -11.44 -20.92 -9.37
N ALA A 86 -12.73 -20.85 -9.04
CA ALA A 86 -13.67 -19.95 -9.72
C ALA A 86 -13.34 -18.48 -9.46
N LEU A 87 -13.01 -18.14 -8.20
CA LEU A 87 -12.57 -16.79 -7.83
C LEU A 87 -11.22 -16.43 -8.48
N ASP A 88 -10.30 -17.38 -8.60
CA ASP A 88 -9.03 -17.15 -9.28
C ASP A 88 -9.25 -16.84 -10.78
N ARG A 89 -10.16 -17.56 -11.45
CA ARG A 89 -10.57 -17.24 -12.83
C ARG A 89 -11.23 -15.87 -12.95
N ALA A 90 -11.94 -15.42 -11.92
CA ALA A 90 -12.56 -14.09 -11.86
C ALA A 90 -11.56 -12.96 -11.57
N GLY A 91 -10.28 -13.27 -11.28
CA GLY A 91 -9.23 -12.29 -11.04
C GLY A 91 -8.86 -12.10 -9.56
N VAL A 92 -9.37 -12.91 -8.64
CA VAL A 92 -8.91 -12.92 -7.25
C VAL A 92 -7.50 -13.51 -7.17
N ARG A 93 -6.64 -12.89 -6.36
CA ARG A 93 -5.21 -13.27 -6.26
C ARG A 93 -4.71 -13.45 -4.84
N ALA A 94 -5.54 -13.16 -3.83
CA ALA A 94 -5.14 -13.24 -2.44
C ALA A 94 -6.33 -13.50 -1.51
N ILE A 95 -6.03 -14.13 -0.38
CA ILE A 95 -6.94 -14.27 0.75
C ILE A 95 -6.54 -13.28 1.85
N ARG A 96 -7.52 -12.61 2.46
CA ARG A 96 -7.29 -11.63 3.52
C ARG A 96 -7.71 -12.16 4.89
N PHE A 97 -6.85 -12.00 5.89
CA PHE A 97 -7.21 -12.22 7.29
C PHE A 97 -7.13 -10.91 8.07
N ASN A 98 -8.24 -10.56 8.73
CA ASN A 98 -8.35 -9.38 9.58
C ASN A 98 -8.20 -9.78 11.06
N LEU A 99 -6.96 -9.88 11.52
CA LEU A 99 -6.63 -10.34 12.86
C LEU A 99 -6.83 -9.26 13.92
N LYS A 100 -6.83 -7.98 13.52
CA LYS A 100 -7.14 -6.86 14.43
C LYS A 100 -8.59 -6.89 14.95
N ARG A 101 -9.52 -7.53 14.22
CA ARG A 101 -10.96 -7.47 14.52
C ARG A 101 -11.64 -8.82 14.70
N ALA A 102 -10.94 -9.92 14.46
CA ALA A 102 -11.50 -11.27 14.58
C ALA A 102 -10.75 -12.08 15.65
N ALA A 103 -11.46 -13.02 16.28
CA ALA A 103 -10.81 -14.02 17.12
C ALA A 103 -9.86 -14.87 16.25
N VAL A 104 -8.67 -15.16 16.78
CA VAL A 104 -7.62 -15.81 16.00
C VAL A 104 -7.73 -17.32 16.13
N ASP A 105 -8.20 -17.98 15.08
CA ASP A 105 -7.96 -19.40 14.85
C ASP A 105 -6.76 -19.56 13.90
N ILE A 106 -5.57 -19.63 14.49
CA ILE A 106 -4.29 -19.73 13.76
C ILE A 106 -4.24 -20.99 12.90
N VAL A 107 -4.82 -22.10 13.39
CA VAL A 107 -4.78 -23.39 12.69
C VAL A 107 -5.61 -23.30 11.42
N THR A 108 -6.86 -22.85 11.54
CA THR A 108 -7.74 -22.68 10.38
C THR A 108 -7.16 -21.68 9.39
N LEU A 109 -6.62 -20.55 9.87
CA LEU A 109 -5.94 -19.57 9.02
C LEU A 109 -4.80 -20.19 8.22
N THR A 110 -3.91 -20.94 8.90
CA THR A 110 -2.74 -21.56 8.27
C THR A 110 -3.18 -22.58 7.22
N MET A 111 -4.18 -23.41 7.54
CA MET A 111 -4.72 -24.40 6.60
C MET A 111 -5.35 -23.73 5.37
N GLN A 112 -6.16 -22.68 5.56
CA GLN A 112 -6.74 -21.93 4.44
C GLN A 112 -5.67 -21.25 3.58
N ALA A 113 -4.64 -20.66 4.21
CA ALA A 113 -3.54 -20.01 3.51
C ALA A 113 -2.74 -20.99 2.64
N LEU A 114 -2.35 -22.14 3.20
CA LEU A 114 -1.62 -23.17 2.46
C LEU A 114 -2.45 -23.72 1.29
N ARG A 115 -3.73 -24.03 1.54
CA ARG A 115 -4.65 -24.52 0.51
C ARG A 115 -4.86 -23.51 -0.63
N ALA A 116 -5.07 -22.23 -0.31
CA ALA A 116 -5.22 -21.18 -1.33
C ALA A 116 -3.93 -20.99 -2.16
N TYR A 117 -2.76 -21.13 -1.53
CA TYR A 117 -1.49 -21.09 -2.23
C TYR A 117 -1.27 -22.32 -3.13
N GLU A 118 -1.63 -23.52 -2.67
CA GLU A 118 -1.49 -24.76 -3.45
C GLU A 118 -2.39 -24.75 -4.70
N LEU A 119 -3.65 -24.36 -4.54
CA LEU A 119 -4.64 -24.38 -5.63
C LEU A 119 -4.45 -23.25 -6.64
N ALA A 120 -4.18 -22.04 -6.15
CA ALA A 120 -4.27 -20.83 -6.96
C ALA A 120 -3.06 -19.91 -6.86
N ARG A 121 -2.02 -20.28 -6.08
CA ARG A 121 -0.84 -19.44 -5.75
C ARG A 121 -1.22 -18.09 -5.15
N TRP A 122 -2.31 -18.07 -4.39
CA TRP A 122 -2.72 -16.88 -3.67
C TRP A 122 -1.76 -16.59 -2.52
N HIS A 123 -1.37 -15.33 -2.37
CA HIS A 123 -0.70 -14.89 -1.16
C HIS A 123 -1.72 -14.54 -0.09
N VAL A 124 -1.24 -14.47 1.15
CA VAL A 124 -2.04 -14.00 2.28
C VAL A 124 -1.85 -12.49 2.44
N GLU A 125 -2.93 -11.77 2.69
CA GLU A 125 -2.92 -10.38 3.10
C GLU A 125 -3.35 -10.28 4.57
N LEU A 126 -2.46 -9.76 5.43
CA LEU A 126 -2.71 -9.65 6.87
C LEU A 126 -2.95 -8.21 7.28
N TYR A 127 -4.10 -7.98 7.90
CA TYR A 127 -4.34 -6.79 8.71
C TYR A 127 -4.20 -7.14 10.20
N ILE A 128 -3.10 -6.71 10.80
CA ILE A 128 -2.62 -7.12 12.11
C ILE A 128 -2.01 -5.92 12.86
N ASP A 129 -2.08 -5.92 14.19
CA ASP A 129 -1.38 -4.95 15.04
C ASP A 129 -0.02 -5.50 15.54
N GLY A 130 0.77 -4.67 16.21
CA GLY A 130 2.15 -5.03 16.58
C GLY A 130 2.32 -6.11 17.60
N SER A 131 1.52 -6.08 18.67
CA SER A 131 1.60 -7.09 19.72
C SER A 131 1.22 -8.46 19.17
N MET A 132 0.22 -8.53 18.29
CA MET A 132 -0.17 -9.76 17.63
C MET A 132 0.85 -10.20 16.58
N LEU A 133 1.44 -9.27 15.82
CA LEU A 133 2.47 -9.61 14.83
C LEU A 133 3.69 -10.27 15.49
N GLY A 134 4.20 -9.69 16.59
CA GLY A 134 5.32 -10.29 17.33
C GLY A 134 5.00 -11.67 17.89
N SER A 135 3.75 -11.90 18.30
CA SER A 135 3.31 -13.20 18.85
C SER A 135 3.13 -14.27 17.75
N LEU A 136 2.69 -13.87 16.56
CA LEU A 136 2.37 -14.77 15.45
C LEU A 136 3.50 -14.93 14.43
N GLU A 137 4.58 -14.14 14.52
CA GLU A 137 5.72 -14.18 13.62
C GLU A 137 6.25 -15.62 13.35
N PRO A 138 6.41 -16.51 14.35
CA PRO A 138 6.89 -17.87 14.10
C PRO A 138 5.98 -18.73 13.20
N VAL A 139 4.68 -18.39 13.12
CA VAL A 139 3.71 -19.05 12.25
C VAL A 139 3.62 -18.33 10.91
N ILE A 140 3.44 -17.01 10.93
CA ILE A 140 3.28 -16.18 9.73
C ILE A 140 4.50 -16.29 8.81
N SER A 141 5.72 -16.36 9.38
CA SER A 141 6.97 -16.50 8.61
C SER A 141 7.12 -17.83 7.88
N LYS A 142 6.24 -18.81 8.13
CA LYS A 142 6.20 -20.10 7.42
C LYS A 142 5.19 -20.11 6.27
N LEU A 143 4.38 -19.05 6.13
CA LEU A 143 3.44 -18.94 5.02
C LEU A 143 4.21 -18.74 3.71
N PRO A 144 3.76 -19.33 2.60
CA PRO A 144 4.53 -19.36 1.36
C PRO A 144 4.62 -18.00 0.66
N ALA A 145 3.61 -17.14 0.82
CA ALA A 145 3.61 -15.79 0.29
C ALA A 145 2.70 -14.89 1.14
N LEU A 146 3.18 -13.69 1.45
CA LEU A 146 2.56 -12.80 2.42
C LEU A 146 2.67 -11.33 2.01
N SER A 147 1.61 -10.57 2.29
CA SER A 147 1.63 -9.11 2.34
C SER A 147 1.06 -8.60 3.67
N ILE A 148 1.65 -7.52 4.20
CA ILE A 148 1.21 -6.84 5.41
C ILE A 148 0.52 -5.52 5.05
N ASP A 149 -0.69 -5.32 5.57
CA ASP A 149 -1.46 -4.08 5.39
C ASP A 149 -0.87 -2.94 6.25
N HIS A 150 -0.91 -1.72 5.69
CA HIS A 150 -0.69 -0.45 6.40
C HIS A 150 0.59 -0.41 7.27
N MET A 151 1.71 -0.94 6.73
CA MET A 151 3.01 -0.96 7.41
C MET A 151 3.00 -1.63 8.80
N GLY A 152 2.04 -2.49 9.09
CA GLY A 152 1.90 -3.11 10.41
C GLY A 152 1.39 -2.18 11.50
N MET A 153 0.97 -0.95 11.18
CA MET A 153 0.23 -0.01 12.05
C MET A 153 0.97 0.68 13.21
N SER A 154 2.14 0.22 13.69
CA SER A 154 2.91 0.91 14.74
C SER A 154 4.43 0.72 14.61
N ASP A 155 5.21 1.60 15.24
CA ASP A 155 6.68 1.53 15.26
C ASP A 155 7.21 0.29 16.00
N GLU A 156 6.46 -0.19 17.00
CA GLU A 156 6.79 -1.41 17.74
C GLU A 156 6.79 -2.65 16.85
N CYS A 157 6.01 -2.64 15.75
CA CYS A 157 5.95 -3.72 14.77
C CYS A 157 7.19 -3.79 13.89
N LEU A 158 7.90 -2.67 13.75
CA LEU A 158 8.86 -2.49 12.68
C LEU A 158 9.98 -3.55 12.69
N PRO A 159 10.56 -3.98 13.83
CA PRO A 159 11.53 -5.07 13.84
C PRO A 159 10.98 -6.38 13.25
N TYR A 160 9.77 -6.79 13.64
CA TYR A 160 9.11 -8.01 13.15
C TYR A 160 8.75 -7.89 11.67
N LEU A 161 8.26 -6.72 11.26
CA LEU A 161 7.97 -6.42 9.86
C LEU A 161 9.24 -6.55 9.00
N LEU A 162 10.37 -6.03 9.45
CA LEU A 162 11.64 -6.12 8.72
C LEU A 162 12.14 -7.57 8.60
N ASN A 163 11.96 -8.41 9.62
CA ASN A 163 12.27 -9.85 9.54
C ASN A 163 11.39 -10.57 8.51
N LEU A 164 10.09 -10.26 8.46
CA LEU A 164 9.20 -10.81 7.43
C LEU A 164 9.59 -10.33 6.02
N VAL A 165 9.98 -9.05 5.89
CA VAL A 165 10.44 -8.47 4.62
C VAL A 165 11.74 -9.10 4.12
N ASP A 166 12.68 -9.37 5.02
CA ASP A 166 13.92 -10.11 4.73
C ASP A 166 13.63 -11.51 4.16
N ARG A 167 12.54 -12.13 4.64
CA ARG A 167 12.02 -13.42 4.15
C ARG A 167 11.12 -13.31 2.91
N GLY A 168 10.99 -12.11 2.32
CA GLY A 168 10.27 -11.89 1.07
C GLY A 168 8.81 -11.44 1.22
N ALA A 169 8.33 -11.12 2.43
CA ALA A 169 7.02 -10.53 2.60
C ALA A 169 6.92 -9.15 1.91
N ARG A 170 5.75 -8.86 1.35
CA ARG A 170 5.41 -7.53 0.81
C ARG A 170 4.75 -6.68 1.90
N VAL A 171 4.76 -5.37 1.72
CA VAL A 171 4.19 -4.41 2.66
C VAL A 171 3.47 -3.31 1.90
N LYS A 172 2.23 -3.01 2.29
CA LYS A 172 1.46 -1.93 1.67
C LYS A 172 1.78 -0.59 2.34
N ALA A 173 2.45 0.29 1.60
CA ALA A 173 2.58 1.72 1.89
C ALA A 173 1.22 2.40 1.73
N SER A 174 0.41 2.30 2.79
CA SER A 174 -1.02 2.63 2.80
C SER A 174 -1.47 2.99 4.22
N GLY A 175 -2.71 3.45 4.40
CA GLY A 175 -3.23 3.75 5.73
C GLY A 175 -2.59 4.98 6.38
N PHE A 176 -2.19 5.98 5.57
CA PHE A 176 -1.50 7.21 5.99
C PHE A 176 -2.24 8.05 7.05
N GLY A 177 -3.54 7.82 7.24
CA GLY A 177 -4.35 8.42 8.29
C GLY A 177 -4.80 7.45 9.38
N ARG A 178 -4.26 6.23 9.41
CA ARG A 178 -4.56 5.19 10.41
C ARG A 178 -3.44 5.00 11.43
N VAL A 179 -2.22 5.40 11.08
CA VAL A 179 -1.01 5.13 11.85
C VAL A 179 -0.46 6.41 12.45
N SER A 180 0.13 6.30 13.64
CA SER A 180 0.83 7.39 14.32
C SER A 180 2.36 7.32 14.13
N MET A 181 2.84 6.44 13.24
CA MET A 181 4.25 6.17 13.02
C MET A 181 4.91 7.12 12.01
N ASP A 182 6.22 7.26 12.07
CA ASP A 182 7.00 7.92 11.01
C ASP A 182 7.09 7.01 9.77
N LEU A 183 6.10 7.16 8.90
CA LEU A 183 6.00 6.39 7.67
C LEU A 183 7.18 6.59 6.72
N GLU A 184 7.79 7.77 6.69
CA GLU A 184 8.92 8.01 5.80
C GLU A 184 10.14 7.19 6.24
N SER A 185 10.46 7.25 7.54
CA SER A 185 11.54 6.46 8.14
C SER A 185 11.27 4.95 8.04
N ALA A 186 10.03 4.51 8.34
CA ALA A 186 9.65 3.11 8.25
C ALA A 186 9.77 2.56 6.82
N MET A 187 9.26 3.29 5.82
CA MET A 187 9.39 2.91 4.41
C MET A 187 10.85 2.85 3.97
N ARG A 188 11.68 3.84 4.38
CA ARG A 188 13.12 3.83 4.08
C ARG A 188 13.80 2.56 4.61
N ARG A 189 13.45 2.13 5.83
CA ARG A 189 13.98 0.90 6.44
C ARG A 189 13.50 -0.37 5.73
N VAL A 190 12.22 -0.46 5.39
CA VAL A 190 11.67 -1.60 4.63
C VAL A 190 12.34 -1.69 3.26
N HIS A 191 12.46 -0.56 2.56
CA HIS A 191 13.11 -0.48 1.26
C HIS A 191 14.58 -0.89 1.31
N ALA A 192 15.30 -0.50 2.38
CA ALA A 192 16.70 -0.88 2.57
C ALA A 192 16.90 -2.39 2.76
N VAL A 193 15.95 -3.09 3.38
CA VAL A 193 15.98 -4.56 3.50
C VAL A 193 15.63 -5.21 2.17
N ASN A 194 14.54 -4.76 1.53
CA ASN A 194 14.11 -5.31 0.25
C ASN A 194 13.39 -4.24 -0.60
N PRO A 195 14.04 -3.72 -1.65
CA PRO A 195 13.44 -2.73 -2.56
C PRO A 195 12.16 -3.22 -3.27
N GLY A 196 11.96 -4.54 -3.33
CA GLY A 196 10.75 -5.14 -3.88
C GLY A 196 9.56 -5.16 -2.91
N ALA A 197 9.74 -4.88 -1.62
CA ALA A 197 8.72 -5.18 -0.62
C ALA A 197 7.54 -4.19 -0.62
N LEU A 198 7.81 -2.90 -0.85
CA LEU A 198 6.79 -1.86 -0.73
C LEU A 198 5.86 -1.81 -1.94
N MET A 199 4.56 -1.66 -1.66
CA MET A 199 3.50 -1.47 -2.66
C MET A 199 2.59 -0.32 -2.23
N PHE A 200 2.32 0.64 -3.11
CA PHE A 200 1.40 1.74 -2.83
C PHE A 200 -0.04 1.24 -2.68
N GLY A 201 -0.79 1.77 -1.70
CA GLY A 201 -2.24 1.60 -1.61
C GLY A 201 -2.92 2.82 -1.02
N SER A 202 -4.02 3.26 -1.60
CA SER A 202 -4.74 4.46 -1.16
C SER A 202 -5.54 4.24 0.13
N ASP A 203 -5.98 3.01 0.39
CA ASP A 203 -6.90 2.64 1.46
C ASP A 203 -8.23 3.43 1.40
N LEU A 204 -8.61 3.91 0.21
CA LEU A 204 -9.89 4.58 -0.01
C LEU A 204 -11.07 3.59 0.19
N PRO A 205 -12.21 4.04 0.75
CA PRO A 205 -12.54 5.41 1.16
C PRO A 205 -12.07 5.77 2.58
N GLY A 206 -11.15 5.02 3.17
CA GLY A 206 -10.60 5.31 4.50
C GLY A 206 -11.56 4.97 5.63
N ASN A 207 -12.34 3.89 5.49
CA ASN A 207 -13.31 3.46 6.51
C ASN A 207 -12.67 3.39 7.90
N ARG A 208 -13.12 4.23 8.84
CA ARG A 208 -12.58 4.39 10.21
C ARG A 208 -11.12 4.87 10.31
N ALA A 209 -10.54 5.43 9.25
CA ALA A 209 -9.27 6.13 9.34
C ALA A 209 -9.48 7.48 10.03
N GLY A 210 -8.50 7.94 10.82
CA GLY A 210 -8.55 9.27 11.43
C GLY A 210 -8.45 10.39 10.39
N ARG A 211 -7.86 10.08 9.22
CA ARG A 211 -7.73 10.97 8.07
C ARG A 211 -7.79 10.16 6.77
N LEU A 212 -8.42 10.73 5.74
CA LEU A 212 -8.45 10.16 4.40
C LEU A 212 -7.10 10.32 3.68
N PHE A 213 -6.87 9.48 2.68
CA PHE A 213 -5.75 9.61 1.75
C PHE A 213 -5.73 10.99 1.07
N ARG A 214 -4.56 11.61 1.08
CA ARG A 214 -4.26 12.89 0.43
C ARG A 214 -3.20 12.67 -0.63
N ASP A 215 -3.21 13.48 -1.67
CA ASP A 215 -2.28 13.32 -2.79
C ASP A 215 -0.83 13.57 -2.34
N SER A 216 -0.64 14.45 -1.35
CA SER A 216 0.65 14.68 -0.68
C SER A 216 1.22 13.45 0.05
N ASP A 217 0.40 12.43 0.33
CA ASP A 217 0.90 11.18 0.94
C ASP A 217 1.83 10.42 -0.03
N VAL A 218 1.64 10.60 -1.34
CA VAL A 218 2.52 10.04 -2.39
C VAL A 218 3.92 10.66 -2.31
N GLU A 219 4.04 11.93 -1.93
CA GLU A 219 5.34 12.59 -1.75
C GLU A 219 6.17 11.97 -0.63
N ILE A 220 5.52 11.42 0.40
CA ILE A 220 6.20 10.70 1.50
C ILE A 220 6.93 9.47 0.94
N ILE A 221 6.30 8.75 0.00
CA ILE A 221 6.92 7.62 -0.69
C ILE A 221 8.15 8.10 -1.47
N GLY A 222 8.00 9.19 -2.24
CA GLY A 222 9.10 9.78 -3.00
C GLY A 222 10.31 10.17 -2.12
N ARG A 223 10.07 10.77 -0.95
CA ARG A 223 11.14 11.09 0.01
C ARG A 223 11.76 9.87 0.69
N ALA A 224 11.01 8.78 0.85
CA ALA A 224 11.49 7.56 1.47
C ALA A 224 12.39 6.74 0.54
N VAL A 225 12.01 6.59 -0.75
CA VAL A 225 12.67 5.66 -1.69
C VAL A 225 13.34 6.33 -2.89
N GLY A 226 13.15 7.62 -3.10
CA GLY A 226 13.79 8.38 -4.18
C GLY A 226 13.45 7.83 -5.57
N ALA A 227 14.50 7.53 -6.35
CA ALA A 227 14.35 7.05 -7.73
C ALA A 227 13.60 5.71 -7.86
N ASP A 228 13.55 4.89 -6.80
CA ASP A 228 12.82 3.61 -6.79
C ASP A 228 11.30 3.77 -6.62
N MET A 229 10.79 5.00 -6.54
CA MET A 229 9.36 5.29 -6.35
C MET A 229 8.46 4.57 -7.36
N TYR A 230 8.88 4.44 -8.62
CA TYR A 230 8.11 3.73 -9.65
C TYR A 230 7.90 2.24 -9.32
N ARG A 231 8.82 1.62 -8.59
CA ARG A 231 8.69 0.22 -8.17
C ARG A 231 7.59 0.07 -7.14
N VAL A 232 7.56 1.01 -6.19
CA VAL A 232 6.55 1.06 -5.12
C VAL A 232 5.17 1.40 -5.68
N LEU A 233 5.10 2.33 -6.62
CA LEU A 233 3.84 2.75 -7.24
C LEU A 233 3.28 1.75 -8.26
N GLU A 234 4.04 0.75 -8.70
CA GLU A 234 3.63 -0.10 -9.83
C GLU A 234 4.23 -1.52 -9.77
N ASP A 235 5.54 -1.65 -10.02
CA ASP A 235 6.16 -2.93 -10.43
C ASP A 235 6.07 -3.99 -9.33
N ASN A 236 6.29 -3.57 -8.08
CA ASN A 236 6.24 -4.47 -6.93
C ASN A 236 4.84 -5.05 -6.74
N ALA A 237 3.80 -4.23 -6.93
CA ALA A 237 2.42 -4.67 -6.81
C ALA A 237 2.02 -5.62 -7.95
N ARG A 238 2.37 -5.29 -9.20
CA ARG A 238 2.14 -6.19 -10.34
C ARG A 238 2.81 -7.55 -10.14
N ALA A 239 4.07 -7.55 -9.68
CA ALA A 239 4.76 -8.79 -9.36
C ALA A 239 4.08 -9.58 -8.23
N CYS A 240 3.66 -8.90 -7.15
CA CYS A 240 2.96 -9.54 -6.02
C CYS A 240 1.62 -10.18 -6.43
N TYR A 241 0.85 -9.50 -7.28
CA TYR A 241 -0.45 -9.96 -7.76
C TYR A 241 -0.37 -10.81 -9.04
N ARG A 242 0.85 -11.16 -9.50
CA ARG A 242 1.09 -12.01 -10.68
C ARG A 242 0.47 -11.44 -11.96
N LEU A 243 0.55 -10.12 -12.13
CA LEU A 243 0.14 -9.42 -13.34
C LEU A 243 1.35 -9.21 -14.27
N PRO A 244 1.11 -9.07 -15.59
CA PRO A 244 2.16 -8.74 -16.53
C PRO A 244 2.90 -7.45 -16.16
N VAL A 245 4.20 -7.42 -16.42
CA VAL A 245 5.02 -6.22 -16.27
C VAL A 245 4.50 -5.13 -17.20
N LYS A 246 4.33 -3.91 -16.68
CA LYS A 246 4.01 -2.75 -17.51
C LYS A 246 5.26 -2.36 -18.30
N ILE A 247 5.21 -2.52 -19.62
CA ILE A 247 6.29 -2.07 -20.50
C ILE A 247 6.21 -0.54 -20.54
N ARG A 248 7.24 0.12 -20.00
CA ARG A 248 7.40 1.57 -20.14
C ARG A 248 8.12 1.85 -21.44
N SER A 249 7.61 2.77 -22.25
CA SER A 249 8.34 3.24 -23.42
C SER A 249 9.55 4.07 -22.98
N ALA A 250 10.66 4.03 -23.74
CA ALA A 250 11.87 4.79 -23.39
C ALA A 250 11.63 6.32 -23.34
N GLU A 251 10.54 6.80 -23.95
CA GLU A 251 10.11 8.20 -23.99
C GLU A 251 9.39 8.65 -22.70
N GLU A 252 8.94 7.72 -21.84
CA GLU A 252 8.27 8.00 -20.57
C GLU A 252 9.22 8.12 -19.37
N GLN A 253 10.54 8.12 -19.60
CA GLN A 253 11.47 8.50 -18.52
C GLN A 253 11.10 9.92 -18.09
N PRO A 254 10.85 10.17 -16.78
CA PRO A 254 10.58 11.52 -16.33
C PRO A 254 11.74 12.38 -16.80
N PRO A 255 11.48 13.56 -17.41
CA PRO A 255 12.56 14.44 -17.80
C PRO A 255 13.40 14.62 -16.55
N THR A 256 14.67 14.21 -16.60
CA THR A 256 15.63 14.62 -15.60
C THR A 256 15.54 16.12 -15.61
N LEU A 257 14.87 16.68 -14.59
CA LEU A 257 14.86 18.12 -14.41
C LEU A 257 16.34 18.51 -14.46
N PRO A 258 16.75 19.38 -15.40
CA PRO A 258 18.14 19.76 -15.48
C PRO A 258 18.54 20.21 -14.09
N ILE A 259 19.66 19.69 -13.59
CA ILE A 259 20.26 20.14 -12.34
C ILE A 259 20.17 21.66 -12.36
N PRO A 260 19.49 22.30 -11.38
CA PRO A 260 19.39 23.74 -11.34
C PRO A 260 20.81 24.26 -11.53
N ARG A 261 21.05 25.04 -12.60
CA ARG A 261 22.36 25.65 -12.79
C ARG A 261 22.63 26.36 -11.48
N VAL A 262 23.67 25.90 -10.77
CA VAL A 262 24.22 26.64 -9.64
C VAL A 262 24.47 28.02 -10.23
N GLU A 263 23.71 29.02 -9.78
CA GLU A 263 24.03 30.39 -10.13
C GLU A 263 25.53 30.55 -9.91
N PRO A 264 26.27 31.13 -10.87
CA PRO A 264 27.71 31.26 -10.72
C PRO A 264 27.97 31.81 -9.32
N PRO A 265 28.85 31.16 -8.53
CA PRO A 265 29.07 31.56 -7.15
C PRO A 265 29.27 33.07 -7.16
N THR A 266 28.47 33.75 -6.34
CA THR A 266 28.43 35.21 -6.20
C THR A 266 29.75 35.81 -6.62
N LEU A 267 29.74 36.60 -7.71
CA LEU A 267 30.92 37.24 -8.27
C LEU A 267 31.79 37.72 -7.10
N ARG A 268 33.04 37.21 -7.02
CA ARG A 268 34.00 37.69 -6.04
C ARG A 268 34.17 39.18 -6.28
N LEU A 269 33.54 40.01 -5.45
CA LEU A 269 33.73 41.45 -5.47
C LEU A 269 35.21 41.72 -5.17
N HIS A 270 35.86 42.48 -6.05
CA HIS A 270 37.21 42.94 -5.79
C HIS A 270 37.16 43.92 -4.61
N ARG A 271 38.22 44.02 -3.81
CA ARG A 271 38.22 44.88 -2.60
C ARG A 271 37.90 46.35 -2.89
N SER A 272 38.17 46.79 -4.12
CA SER A 272 37.84 48.12 -4.66
C SER A 272 36.36 48.35 -4.94
N GLU A 273 35.56 47.28 -5.01
CA GLU A 273 34.12 47.30 -5.31
C GLU A 273 33.26 47.21 -4.04
N LEU A 274 33.89 47.06 -2.87
CA LEU A 274 33.20 47.08 -1.59
C LEU A 274 32.70 48.52 -1.29
N PRO A 275 31.49 48.68 -0.72
CA PRO A 275 31.01 49.97 -0.28
C PRO A 275 31.97 50.59 0.76
N PRO A 276 32.19 51.92 0.75
CA PRO A 276 33.02 52.58 1.74
C PRO A 276 32.46 52.34 3.16
N SER A 277 33.36 52.28 4.14
CA SER A 277 33.12 51.83 5.53
C SER A 277 31.97 52.53 6.26
N GLY A 278 31.49 53.69 5.78
CA GLY A 278 30.36 54.42 6.33
C GLY A 278 28.97 53.96 5.87
N ARG A 279 28.85 52.99 4.95
CA ARG A 279 27.55 52.52 4.40
C ARG A 279 27.12 51.12 4.86
N THR A 280 27.92 50.43 5.67
CA THR A 280 27.59 49.09 6.16
C THR A 280 26.95 49.14 7.54
N ARG A 281 25.77 48.53 7.70
CA ARG A 281 25.17 48.30 9.02
C ARG A 281 25.86 47.10 9.68
N PRO A 282 26.42 47.22 10.89
CA PRO A 282 26.97 46.07 11.59
C PRO A 282 25.85 45.06 11.90
N LEU A 283 26.11 43.78 11.64
CA LEU A 283 25.23 42.69 12.02
C LEU A 283 25.11 42.64 13.55
N ARG A 284 23.90 42.47 14.06
CA ARG A 284 23.68 42.26 15.50
C ARG A 284 24.43 41.01 15.93
N ARG A 285 25.27 41.14 16.96
CA ARG A 285 25.78 39.98 17.71
C ARG A 285 24.58 39.23 18.25
N ILE A 286 24.50 37.94 17.95
CA ILE A 286 23.64 37.01 18.66
C ILE A 286 24.42 36.68 19.94
N GLU A 287 23.89 37.10 21.09
CA GLU A 287 24.29 36.60 22.41
C GLU A 287 23.53 35.32 22.74
#